data_AF-I9C4Q1-F1
#
_entry.id   AF-I9C4Q1-F1
#
_cell.length_a   1.000
_cell.length_b   1.000
_cell.length_c   1.000
_cell.angle_alpha   90.00
_cell.angle_beta   90.00
_cell.angle_gamma   90.00
#
_symmetry.space_group_name_H-M   'P 1'
#
loop_
_entity.id
_entity.type
_entity.pdbx_description
1 polymer ?
#
loop_
_entity_poly.entity_id
_entity_poly.type
_entity_poly.pdbx_seq_one_letter_code
_entity_poly.pdbx_strand_id
1 'polypeptide(L)' 'MATGKITKRTLDALVDGGVAGFLWDHELKDFGLKATAGGSASYVI' A
#
# COMPACT_ATOMS: atom_id res chain seq x y z
N MET A 1 6.78 -10.85 0.05
CA MET A 1 5.86 -9.80 0.54
C MET A 1 6.57 -8.48 0.38
N ALA A 2 5.93 -7.48 -0.24
CA ALA A 2 6.52 -6.16 -0.35
C ALA A 2 6.33 -5.43 0.99
N THR A 3 7.44 -5.15 1.67
CA THR A 3 7.48 -4.37 2.92
C THR A 3 8.20 -3.07 2.63
N GLY A 4 7.64 -1.95 3.07
CA GLY A 4 8.20 -0.63 2.82
C GLY A 4 7.40 0.45 3.51
N LYS A 5 8.03 1.60 3.74
CA LYS A 5 7.37 2.72 4.41
C LYS A 5 6.15 3.19 3.62
N ILE A 6 4.98 3.13 4.25
CA ILE A 6 3.74 3.59 3.66
C ILE A 6 3.69 5.11 3.79
N THR A 7 4.06 5.80 2.72
CA THR A 7 3.96 7.26 2.63
C THR A 7 2.89 7.64 1.60
N LYS A 8 2.38 8.88 1.67
CA LYS A 8 1.45 9.41 0.66
C LYS A 8 2.02 9.27 -0.76
N ARG A 9 3.32 9.45 -0.96
CA ARG A 9 3.97 9.27 -2.26
C ARG A 9 3.93 7.83 -2.74
N THR A 10 4.19 6.87 -1.85
CA THR A 10 4.14 5.44 -2.16
C THR A 10 2.72 5.01 -2.51
N LEU A 11 1.73 5.50 -1.74
CA LEU A 11 0.31 5.28 -1.99
C LEU A 11 -0.10 5.80 -3.38
N ASP A 12 0.25 7.05 -3.68
CA ASP A 12 -0.09 7.71 -4.94
C ASP A 12 0.49 6.93 -6.14
N ALA A 13 1.76 6.51 -6.05
CA ALA A 13 2.41 5.68 -7.06
C ALA A 13 1.78 4.28 -7.20
N LEU A 14 1.27 3.69 -6.11
CA LEU A 14 0.57 2.40 -6.14
C LEU A 14 -0.81 2.51 -6.79
N VAL A 15 -1.52 3.60 -6.50
CA VAL A 15 -2.82 3.91 -7.10
C VAL A 15 -2.67 4.22 -8.58
N ASP A 16 -1.72 5.09 -8.95
CA ASP A 16 -1.43 5.46 -10.34
C ASP A 16 -0.91 4.28 -11.17
N GLY A 17 -0.09 3.43 -10.55
CA GLY A 17 0.43 2.21 -11.18
C GLY A 17 -0.63 1.12 -11.43
N GLY A 18 -1.84 1.25 -10.86
CA GLY A 18 -2.91 0.25 -11.03
C GLY A 18 -2.50 -1.16 -10.57
N VAL A 19 -1.54 -1.26 -9.65
CA VAL A 19 -0.98 -2.56 -9.23
C VAL A 19 -1.79 -3.10 -8.06
N ALA A 20 -2.40 -4.28 -8.25
CA ALA A 20 -3.01 -5.00 -7.14
C ALA A 20 -1.93 -5.63 -6.25
N GLY A 21 -1.97 -5.34 -4.94
CA GLY A 21 -0.97 -5.86 -4.01
C GLY A 21 -1.16 -5.44 -2.57
N PHE A 22 -0.35 -6.04 -1.69
CA PHE A 22 -0.26 -5.69 -0.28
C PHE A 22 1.13 -5.12 0.00
N LEU A 23 1.15 -3.92 0.58
CA LEU A 23 2.34 -3.25 1.08
C LEU A 23 2.22 -3.16 2.60
N TRP A 24 3.18 -3.71 3.33
CA TRP A 24 3.19 -3.64 4.80
C TRP A 24 4.17 -2.58 5.28
N ASP A 25 3.75 -1.81 6.28
CA ASP A 25 4.63 -0.82 6.91
C ASP A 25 5.66 -1.50 7.80
N HIS A 26 6.87 -0.97 7.81
CA HIS A 26 7.98 -1.53 8.59
C HIS A 26 8.12 -0.86 9.97
N GLU A 27 7.59 0.34 10.16
CA GLU A 27 7.61 1.07 11.44
C GLU A 27 6.35 0.76 12.28
N LEU A 28 5.19 0.66 11.63
CA LEU A 28 3.92 0.30 12.26
C LEU A 28 3.63 -1.18 12.06
N LYS A 29 3.86 -1.97 13.11
CA LYS A 29 3.42 -3.37 13.15
C LYS A 29 1.91 -3.46 12.98
N ASP A 30 1.48 -4.46 12.21
CA ASP A 30 0.09 -4.72 11.81
C ASP A 30 -0.54 -3.64 10.91
N PHE A 31 0.19 -2.60 10.50
CA PHE A 31 -0.33 -1.62 9.53
C PHE A 31 0.08 -1.97 8.11
N GLY A 32 -0.92 -2.11 7.23
CA GLY A 32 -0.73 -2.44 5.83
C GLY A 32 -1.59 -1.57 4.91
N LEU A 33 -1.20 -1.53 3.65
CA LEU A 33 -1.94 -0.95 2.56
C LEU A 33 -2.24 -2.05 1.54
N LYS A 34 -3.52 -2.22 1.23
CA LYS A 34 -3.99 -3.06 0.14
C LYS A 34 -4.35 -2.15 -1.03
N ALA A 35 -3.62 -2.26 -2.13
CA ALA A 35 -3.99 -1.64 -3.39
C ALA A 35 -4.73 -2.62 -4.28
N THR A 36 -5.72 -2.13 -5.02
CA THR A 36 -6.46 -2.87 -6.03
C THR A 36 -6.12 -2.35 -7.42
N ALA A 37 -6.22 -3.22 -8.42
CA ALA A 37 -5.95 -2.83 -9.81
C ALA A 37 -6.93 -1.77 -10.35
N GLY A 38 -8.01 -1.48 -9.63
CA GLY A 38 -8.96 -0.41 -9.95
C GLY A 38 -8.54 0.97 -9.43
N GLY A 39 -7.29 1.15 -9.00
CA GLY A 39 -6.80 2.44 -8.48
C GLY A 39 -7.37 2.80 -7.10
N SER A 40 -7.89 1.81 -6.36
CA SER A 40 -8.35 2.01 -4.99
C SER A 40 -7.35 1.41 -4.03
N ALA A 41 -7.10 2.10 -2.92
CA ALA A 41 -6.25 1.60 -1.86
C ALA A 41 -6.98 1.66 -0.52
N SER A 42 -6.82 0.62 0.30
CA SER A 42 -7.44 0.49 1.61
C SER A 42 -6.38 0.20 2.64
N TYR A 43 -6.48 0.85 3.80
CA TYR A 43 -5.63 0.55 4.94
C TYR A 43 -6.15 -0.70 5.65
N VAL A 44 -5.21 -1.54 6.09
CA VAL A 44 -5.45 -2.78 6.82
C VAL A 44 -4.71 -2.66 8.15
N ILE A 45 -5.37 -3.06 9.23
CA ILE A 45 -4.85 -3.09 10.60
C ILE A 45 -5.13 -4.48 11.17
#